data_AF-A0A959IT83-F1
#
_entry.id   AF-A0A959IT83-F1
#
_cell.length_a   1.000
_cell.length_b   1.000
_cell.length_c   1.000
_cell.angle_alpha   90.00
_cell.angle_beta   90.00
_cell.angle_gamma   90.00
#
_symmetry.space_group_name_H-M   'P 1'
#
loop_
_entity.id
_entity.type
_entity.pdbx_description
1 polymer ?
#
loop_
_entity_poly.entity_id
_entity_poly.type
_entity_poly.pdbx_seq_one_letter_code
_entity_poly.pdbx_strand_id
1 'polypeptide(L)'
;MKAAIFLILVVLYLPLPAQEIDTLALKKEIDALSNLESIQQYLDRIYEEDQQYRGAQSIDSLDYRHLLSMSYFVNKFGYPKSEQFGRSAYAAWLIWVHTRHHALARSSFPIILKGFLSNELPASELRSYYLASLYHEKFDDNAHLELPLKTLFERCEVVTADQIDISRMVAEKQAINAFAQLPVRTAANYQAEGSSRSYVLNGNSIPVRFDGEQLKLFQLEDGRTFLLVVTIDGSAEPRELMETPDGRFVIKNRQSNKYYRIQGEALLLFADEALIKRYQKISIAPE
;
A
#
# COMPACT_ATOMS: atom_id res chain seq x y z
N MET A 1 -8.81 31.40 -54.98
CA MET A 1 -7.80 30.94 -54.00
C MET A 1 -8.45 30.98 -52.61
N LYS A 2 -8.89 29.83 -52.06
CA LYS A 2 -9.50 29.75 -50.73
C LYS A 2 -8.52 29.03 -49.81
N ALA A 3 -7.90 29.78 -48.90
CA ALA A 3 -7.06 29.21 -47.85
C ALA A 3 -7.97 28.60 -46.77
N ALA A 4 -7.93 27.27 -46.64
CA ALA A 4 -8.59 26.57 -45.55
C ALA A 4 -7.75 26.71 -44.29
N ILE A 5 -8.26 27.43 -43.29
CA ILE A 5 -7.67 27.55 -41.96
C ILE A 5 -8.00 26.25 -41.22
N PHE A 6 -6.99 25.38 -41.06
CA PHE A 6 -7.09 24.19 -40.23
C PHE A 6 -6.85 24.62 -38.78
N LEU A 7 -7.94 24.83 -38.02
CA LEU A 7 -7.89 25.09 -36.59
C LEU A 7 -7.62 23.77 -35.87
N ILE A 8 -6.34 23.46 -35.60
CA ILE A 8 -5.97 22.33 -34.76
C ILE A 8 -6.34 22.70 -33.32
N LEU A 9 -7.46 22.15 -32.85
CA LEU A 9 -7.90 22.23 -31.47
C LEU A 9 -7.00 21.30 -30.65
N VAL A 10 -5.83 21.82 -30.23
CA VAL A 10 -4.98 21.16 -29.24
C VAL A 10 -5.75 21.23 -27.93
N VAL A 11 -6.57 20.22 -27.67
CA VAL A 11 -7.09 19.95 -26.32
C VAL A 11 -5.86 19.55 -25.51
N LEU A 12 -5.26 20.54 -24.85
CA LEU A 12 -4.29 20.31 -23.80
C LEU A 12 -5.02 19.45 -22.76
N TYR A 13 -4.73 18.15 -22.75
CA TYR A 13 -5.05 17.26 -21.65
C TYR A 13 -4.25 17.72 -20.44
N LEU A 14 -4.70 18.80 -19.82
CA LEU A 14 -4.25 19.15 -18.48
C LEU A 14 -4.70 17.99 -17.59
N PRO A 15 -3.78 17.35 -16.85
CA PRO A 15 -4.18 16.34 -15.88
C PRO A 15 -5.19 17.01 -14.95
N LEU A 16 -6.42 16.49 -14.92
CA LEU A 16 -7.41 16.95 -13.97
C LEU A 16 -6.78 16.82 -12.58
N PRO A 17 -6.74 17.89 -11.77
CA PRO A 17 -6.21 17.79 -10.43
C PRO A 17 -6.94 16.65 -9.72
N ALA A 18 -6.19 15.79 -9.03
CA ALA A 18 -6.77 14.68 -8.29
C ALA A 18 -7.91 15.22 -7.42
N GLN A 19 -9.15 14.86 -7.77
CA GLN A 19 -10.33 15.42 -7.11
C GLN A 19 -10.28 15.01 -5.64
N GLU A 20 -10.29 16.00 -4.76
CA GLU A 20 -10.34 15.74 -3.32
C GLU A 20 -11.64 14.98 -3.00
N ILE A 21 -11.52 13.93 -2.18
CA ILE A 21 -12.68 13.11 -1.80
C ILE A 21 -13.57 13.94 -0.88
N ASP A 22 -14.84 14.11 -1.27
CA ASP A 22 -15.84 14.78 -0.45
C ASP A 22 -16.21 13.90 0.76
N THR A 23 -15.48 14.09 1.86
CA THR A 23 -15.70 13.35 3.11
C THR A 23 -17.06 13.64 3.75
N LEU A 24 -17.66 14.81 3.46
CA LEU A 24 -19.00 15.16 3.94
C LEU A 24 -20.07 14.37 3.19
N ALA A 25 -19.90 14.18 1.88
CA ALA A 25 -20.78 13.31 1.10
C ALA A 25 -20.75 11.86 1.59
N LEU A 26 -19.55 11.32 1.84
CA LEU A 26 -19.40 9.97 2.41
C LEU A 26 -20.09 9.86 3.78
N LYS A 27 -19.87 10.83 4.67
CA LYS A 27 -20.53 10.85 5.98
C LYS A 27 -22.06 10.88 5.84
N LYS A 28 -22.61 11.71 4.95
CA LYS A 28 -24.06 11.80 4.69
C LYS A 28 -24.63 10.49 4.15
N GLU A 29 -23.92 9.82 3.25
CA GLU A 29 -24.31 8.50 2.73
C GLU A 29 -24.43 7.48 3.87
N ILE A 30 -23.41 7.38 4.72
CA ILE A 30 -23.42 6.49 5.90
C ILE A 30 -24.51 6.89 6.91
N ASP A 31 -24.72 8.19 7.13
CA ASP A 31 -25.76 8.70 8.03
C ASP A 31 -27.18 8.34 7.54
N ALA A 32 -27.39 8.24 6.22
CA ALA A 32 -28.68 7.88 5.61
C ALA A 32 -29.02 6.38 5.70
N LEU A 33 -28.03 5.52 5.95
CA LEU A 33 -28.28 4.09 6.20
C LEU A 33 -29.06 3.94 7.51
N SER A 34 -30.24 3.33 7.41
CA SER A 34 -31.24 3.33 8.50
C SER A 34 -31.79 1.96 8.84
N ASN A 35 -31.64 0.98 7.95
CA ASN A 35 -32.16 -0.37 8.14
C ASN A 35 -31.21 -1.43 7.56
N LEU A 36 -31.47 -2.69 7.90
CA LEU A 36 -30.65 -3.84 7.53
C LEU A 36 -30.42 -3.96 6.01
N GLU A 37 -31.48 -3.78 5.22
CA GLU A 37 -31.43 -3.87 3.76
C GLU A 37 -30.52 -2.80 3.16
N SER A 38 -30.67 -1.54 3.59
CA SER A 38 -29.82 -0.44 3.12
C SER A 38 -28.34 -0.64 3.48
N ILE A 39 -28.07 -1.22 4.66
CA ILE A 39 -26.72 -1.56 5.10
C ILE A 39 -26.14 -2.69 4.25
N GLN A 40 -26.91 -3.74 3.98
CA GLN A 40 -26.50 -4.85 3.11
C GLN A 40 -26.15 -4.33 1.71
N GLN A 41 -27.04 -3.55 1.09
CA GLN A 41 -26.82 -2.98 -0.25
C GLN A 41 -25.56 -2.11 -0.30
N TYR A 42 -25.29 -1.33 0.75
CA TYR A 42 -24.07 -0.53 0.85
C TYR A 42 -22.82 -1.43 0.91
N LEU A 43 -22.83 -2.47 1.76
CA LEU A 43 -21.71 -3.40 1.89
C LEU A 43 -21.47 -4.21 0.60
N ASP A 44 -22.54 -4.66 -0.07
CA ASP A 44 -22.48 -5.34 -1.37
C ASP A 44 -21.79 -4.47 -2.41
N ARG A 45 -22.27 -3.22 -2.55
CA ARG A 45 -21.72 -2.27 -3.51
C ARG A 45 -20.23 -2.01 -3.27
N ILE A 46 -19.86 -1.71 -2.03
CA ILE A 46 -18.45 -1.45 -1.70
C ILE A 46 -17.59 -2.69 -1.93
N TYR A 47 -18.08 -3.89 -1.57
CA TYR A 47 -17.38 -5.15 -1.82
C TYR A 47 -17.13 -5.37 -3.31
N GLU A 48 -18.16 -5.20 -4.14
CA GLU A 48 -18.08 -5.40 -5.58
C GLU A 48 -17.13 -4.39 -6.25
N GLU A 49 -17.27 -3.11 -5.90
CA GLU A 49 -16.39 -2.04 -6.43
C GLU A 49 -14.93 -2.27 -6.03
N ASP A 50 -14.66 -2.67 -4.78
CA ASP A 50 -13.32 -3.02 -4.28
C ASP A 50 -12.74 -4.17 -5.12
N GLN A 51 -13.46 -5.29 -5.24
CA GLN A 51 -12.96 -6.47 -5.94
C GLN A 51 -12.85 -6.31 -7.47
N GLN A 52 -13.59 -5.36 -8.07
CA GLN A 52 -13.58 -5.14 -9.51
C GLN A 52 -12.23 -4.62 -10.04
N TYR A 53 -11.50 -3.82 -9.25
CA TYR A 53 -10.30 -3.12 -9.70
C TYR A 53 -9.07 -3.58 -8.92
N ARG A 54 -8.48 -4.74 -9.28
CA ARG A 54 -7.35 -5.34 -8.53
C ARG A 54 -6.14 -5.63 -9.42
N GLY A 55 -4.99 -5.83 -8.78
CA GLY A 55 -3.70 -6.02 -9.47
C GLY A 55 -3.31 -4.75 -10.24
N ALA A 56 -2.89 -4.90 -11.50
CA ALA A 56 -2.49 -3.78 -12.34
C ALA A 56 -3.62 -2.77 -12.66
N GLN A 57 -4.88 -3.11 -12.37
CA GLN A 57 -6.05 -2.24 -12.56
C GLN A 57 -6.50 -1.54 -11.29
N SER A 58 -5.76 -1.67 -10.18
CA SER A 58 -6.04 -0.98 -8.92
C SER A 58 -6.14 0.54 -9.11
N ILE A 59 -7.08 1.18 -8.40
CA ILE A 59 -7.28 2.63 -8.45
C ILE A 59 -7.08 3.19 -7.04
N ASP A 60 -5.93 3.80 -6.78
CA ASP A 60 -5.56 4.33 -5.46
C ASP A 60 -6.60 5.30 -4.86
N SER A 61 -7.23 6.12 -5.70
CA SER A 61 -8.27 7.05 -5.26
C SER A 61 -9.56 6.33 -4.85
N LEU A 62 -9.88 5.20 -5.48
CA LEU A 62 -11.03 4.38 -5.12
C LEU A 62 -10.77 3.62 -3.82
N ASP A 63 -9.61 2.97 -3.69
CA ASP A 63 -9.22 2.26 -2.47
C ASP A 63 -9.23 3.21 -1.25
N TYR A 64 -8.71 4.43 -1.41
CA TYR A 64 -8.75 5.44 -0.36
C TYR A 64 -10.18 5.92 -0.04
N ARG A 65 -11.04 6.10 -1.06
CA ARG A 65 -12.45 6.43 -0.87
C ARG A 65 -13.18 5.35 -0.07
N HIS A 66 -12.97 4.09 -0.44
CA HIS A 66 -13.56 2.93 0.25
C HIS A 66 -13.06 2.84 1.68
N LEU A 67 -11.77 3.08 1.93
CA LEU A 67 -11.20 3.09 3.28
C LEU A 67 -11.85 4.15 4.18
N LEU A 68 -12.04 5.37 3.67
CA LEU A 68 -12.75 6.44 4.40
C LEU A 68 -14.22 6.08 4.64
N SER A 69 -14.90 5.57 3.62
CA SER A 69 -16.32 5.17 3.69
C SER A 69 -16.53 4.05 4.71
N MET A 70 -15.68 3.03 4.70
CA MET A 70 -15.69 1.94 5.67
C MET A 70 -15.32 2.42 7.08
N SER A 71 -14.43 3.41 7.21
CA SER A 71 -14.12 4.00 8.52
C SER A 71 -15.32 4.73 9.12
N TYR A 72 -16.06 5.51 8.32
CA TYR A 72 -17.33 6.10 8.76
C TYR A 72 -18.36 5.02 9.11
N PHE A 73 -18.49 3.99 8.28
CA PHE A 73 -19.39 2.86 8.52
C PHE A 73 -19.11 2.21 9.87
N VAL A 74 -17.85 1.86 10.13
CA VAL A 74 -17.42 1.18 11.37
C VAL A 74 -17.58 2.06 12.60
N ASN A 75 -17.35 3.37 12.48
CA ASN A 75 -17.63 4.33 13.56
C ASN A 75 -19.12 4.36 13.93
N LYS A 76 -20.01 4.28 12.93
CA LYS A 76 -21.48 4.37 13.14
C LYS A 76 -22.12 3.03 13.54
N PHE A 77 -21.76 1.93 12.88
CA PHE A 77 -22.44 0.64 12.98
C PHE A 77 -21.60 -0.46 13.64
N GLY A 78 -20.31 -0.21 13.89
CA GLY A 78 -19.38 -1.24 14.30
C GLY A 78 -18.89 -2.11 13.13
N TYR A 79 -18.18 -3.18 13.45
CA TYR A 79 -17.69 -4.12 12.45
C TYR A 79 -18.85 -4.96 11.88
N PRO A 80 -18.99 -5.11 10.55
CA PRO A 80 -20.07 -5.90 9.97
C PRO A 80 -19.87 -7.39 10.27
N LYS A 81 -20.91 -8.05 10.78
CA LYS A 81 -20.86 -9.46 11.16
C LYS A 81 -21.18 -10.38 9.99
N SER A 82 -20.38 -11.42 9.81
CA SER A 82 -20.59 -12.43 8.76
C SER A 82 -21.93 -13.17 8.90
N GLU A 83 -22.40 -13.40 10.13
CA GLU A 83 -23.72 -13.99 10.40
C GLU A 83 -24.87 -13.16 9.78
N GLN A 84 -24.73 -11.84 9.77
CA GLN A 84 -25.77 -10.90 9.36
C GLN A 84 -25.66 -10.52 7.88
N PHE A 85 -24.44 -10.35 7.36
CA PHE A 85 -24.19 -9.80 6.03
C PHE A 85 -23.49 -10.76 5.06
N GLY A 86 -23.23 -12.00 5.49
CA GLY A 86 -22.55 -13.01 4.70
C GLY A 86 -21.19 -12.54 4.19
N ARG A 87 -20.94 -12.74 2.90
CA ARG A 87 -19.67 -12.39 2.22
C ARG A 87 -19.38 -10.89 2.27
N SER A 88 -20.39 -10.04 2.32
CA SER A 88 -20.23 -8.58 2.23
C SER A 88 -19.66 -7.98 3.51
N ALA A 89 -19.74 -8.72 4.63
CA ALA A 89 -18.98 -8.39 5.84
C ALA A 89 -17.47 -8.35 5.59
N TYR A 90 -16.96 -9.11 4.62
CA TYR A 90 -15.52 -9.14 4.29
C TYR A 90 -15.01 -7.85 3.67
N ALA A 91 -15.90 -6.96 3.20
CA ALA A 91 -15.50 -5.65 2.70
C ALA A 91 -14.63 -4.89 3.71
N ALA A 92 -14.93 -4.99 5.01
CA ALA A 92 -14.21 -4.25 6.04
C ALA A 92 -12.71 -4.57 6.08
N TRP A 93 -12.33 -5.84 6.13
CA TRP A 93 -10.92 -6.23 6.17
C TRP A 93 -10.27 -6.18 4.79
N LEU A 94 -11.01 -6.48 3.70
CA LEU A 94 -10.47 -6.42 2.34
C LEU A 94 -10.00 -5.03 1.98
N ILE A 95 -10.84 -4.00 2.19
CA ILE A 95 -10.49 -2.61 1.94
C ILE A 95 -9.24 -2.20 2.74
N TRP A 96 -9.16 -2.65 4.00
CA TRP A 96 -8.00 -2.34 4.85
C TRP A 96 -6.72 -2.96 4.29
N VAL A 97 -6.73 -4.23 3.87
CA VAL A 97 -5.51 -4.91 3.36
C VAL A 97 -5.09 -4.42 1.98
N HIS A 98 -6.01 -3.82 1.22
CA HIS A 98 -5.68 -3.13 -0.04
C HIS A 98 -5.07 -1.73 0.19
N THR A 99 -4.98 -1.26 1.43
CA THR A 99 -4.32 0.00 1.74
C THR A 99 -2.81 -0.10 1.57
N ARG A 100 -2.29 0.55 0.53
CA ARG A 100 -0.86 0.52 0.15
C ARG A 100 0.07 1.26 1.10
N HIS A 101 -0.45 2.18 1.90
CA HIS A 101 0.35 3.08 2.72
C HIS A 101 0.26 2.70 4.20
N HIS A 102 1.39 2.43 4.83
CA HIS A 102 1.41 1.95 6.22
C HIS A 102 0.88 2.99 7.21
N ALA A 103 1.05 4.29 6.91
CA ALA A 103 0.45 5.36 7.71
C ALA A 103 -1.09 5.25 7.77
N LEU A 104 -1.73 5.13 6.61
CA LEU A 104 -3.19 4.95 6.50
C LEU A 104 -3.65 3.63 7.14
N ALA A 105 -2.89 2.55 6.98
CA ALA A 105 -3.19 1.27 7.61
C ALA A 105 -3.17 1.38 9.15
N ARG A 106 -2.21 2.11 9.73
CA ARG A 106 -2.14 2.35 11.19
C ARG A 106 -3.30 3.20 11.71
N SER A 107 -3.68 4.26 11.01
CA SER A 107 -4.76 5.16 11.44
C SER A 107 -6.14 4.53 11.29
N SER A 108 -6.33 3.68 10.28
CA SER A 108 -7.55 2.89 10.07
C SER A 108 -7.54 1.52 10.75
N PHE A 109 -6.47 1.16 11.48
CA PHE A 109 -6.37 -0.10 12.21
C PHE A 109 -7.56 -0.41 13.15
N PRO A 110 -8.28 0.57 13.74
CA PRO A 110 -9.46 0.26 14.51
C PRO A 110 -10.55 -0.53 13.75
N ILE A 111 -10.57 -0.52 12.40
CA ILE A 111 -11.40 -1.44 11.60
C ILE A 111 -11.07 -2.89 11.96
N ILE A 112 -9.80 -3.28 11.83
CA ILE A 112 -9.30 -4.63 12.13
C ILE A 112 -9.45 -4.95 13.62
N LEU A 113 -9.14 -4.00 14.50
CA LEU A 113 -9.27 -4.21 15.94
C LEU A 113 -10.73 -4.50 16.33
N LYS A 114 -11.70 -3.79 15.77
CA LYS A 114 -13.12 -4.06 16.04
C LYS A 114 -13.55 -5.42 15.52
N GLY A 115 -13.07 -5.86 14.36
CA GLY A 115 -13.32 -7.21 13.85
C GLY A 115 -12.75 -8.30 14.76
N PHE A 116 -11.56 -8.09 15.33
CA PHE A 116 -10.99 -8.97 16.35
C PHE A 116 -11.83 -8.99 17.63
N LEU A 117 -12.19 -7.81 18.16
CA LEU A 117 -12.97 -7.69 19.39
C LEU A 117 -14.40 -8.25 19.25
N SER A 118 -14.95 -8.32 18.04
CA SER A 118 -16.24 -8.95 17.75
C SER A 118 -16.15 -10.43 17.40
N ASN A 119 -14.97 -11.06 17.47
CA ASN A 119 -14.69 -12.44 17.05
C ASN A 119 -14.95 -12.74 15.56
N GLU A 120 -14.97 -11.71 14.71
CA GLU A 120 -15.06 -11.88 13.25
C GLU A 120 -13.67 -12.12 12.63
N LEU A 121 -12.60 -11.78 13.35
CA LEU A 121 -11.21 -12.04 12.96
C LEU A 121 -10.51 -12.87 14.05
N PRO A 122 -9.91 -14.02 13.72
CA PRO A 122 -9.19 -14.82 14.69
C PRO A 122 -7.86 -14.17 15.10
N ALA A 123 -7.42 -14.43 16.33
CA ALA A 123 -6.17 -13.89 16.87
C ALA A 123 -4.93 -14.26 16.03
N SER A 124 -4.95 -15.43 15.40
CA SER A 124 -3.88 -15.88 14.49
C SER A 124 -3.76 -14.96 13.29
N GLU A 125 -4.85 -14.65 12.62
CA GLU A 125 -4.85 -13.74 11.46
C GLU A 125 -4.48 -12.31 11.85
N LEU A 126 -5.01 -11.80 12.98
CA LEU A 126 -4.62 -10.51 13.54
C LEU A 126 -3.09 -10.37 13.60
N ARG A 127 -2.43 -11.41 14.08
CA ARG A 127 -0.99 -11.45 14.28
C ARG A 127 -0.21 -11.71 12.99
N SER A 128 -0.50 -12.81 12.31
CA SER A 128 0.32 -13.32 11.20
C SER A 128 0.06 -12.61 9.88
N TYR A 129 -1.04 -11.85 9.78
CA TYR A 129 -1.41 -11.15 8.56
C TYR A 129 -1.43 -9.63 8.77
N TYR A 130 -2.37 -9.11 9.56
CA TYR A 130 -2.57 -7.66 9.66
C TYR A 130 -1.42 -6.94 10.39
N LEU A 131 -0.99 -7.46 11.54
CA LEU A 131 0.13 -6.87 12.29
C LEU A 131 1.49 -7.22 11.70
N ALA A 132 1.64 -8.39 11.07
CA ALA A 132 2.90 -8.81 10.46
C ALA A 132 3.38 -7.80 9.40
N SER A 133 2.48 -7.32 8.53
CA SER A 133 2.84 -6.32 7.51
C SER A 133 3.39 -5.03 8.16
N LEU A 134 2.67 -4.50 9.16
CA LEU A 134 3.07 -3.28 9.88
C LEU A 134 4.35 -3.48 10.72
N TYR A 135 4.57 -4.69 11.21
CA TYR A 135 5.77 -5.04 11.99
C TYR A 135 7.00 -5.11 11.09
N HIS A 136 6.89 -5.78 9.94
CA HIS A 136 8.01 -6.01 9.03
C HIS A 136 8.54 -4.74 8.34
N GLU A 137 7.76 -3.66 8.37
CA GLU A 137 8.24 -2.32 8.03
C GLU A 137 9.43 -1.89 8.90
N LYS A 138 9.41 -2.24 10.20
CA LYS A 138 10.39 -1.77 11.19
C LYS A 138 11.35 -2.85 11.64
N PHE A 139 10.97 -4.11 11.57
CA PHE A 139 11.75 -5.22 12.12
C PHE A 139 11.91 -6.32 11.07
N ASP A 140 13.12 -6.81 10.89
CA ASP A 140 13.43 -7.87 9.94
C ASP A 140 13.60 -9.23 10.64
N ASP A 141 12.66 -9.55 11.51
CA ASP A 141 12.59 -10.79 12.27
C ASP A 141 11.14 -11.29 12.40
N ASN A 142 10.96 -12.47 12.99
CA ASN A 142 9.64 -13.08 13.20
C ASN A 142 9.13 -12.97 14.64
N ALA A 143 9.69 -12.06 15.47
CA ALA A 143 9.30 -11.98 16.88
C ALA A 143 7.82 -11.57 17.06
N HIS A 144 7.20 -10.96 16.04
CA HIS A 144 5.77 -10.70 16.00
C HIS A 144 4.90 -11.96 16.19
N LEU A 145 5.43 -13.17 15.98
CA LEU A 145 4.70 -14.42 16.22
C LEU A 145 4.50 -14.72 17.72
N GLU A 146 5.38 -14.20 18.57
CA GLU A 146 5.42 -14.57 20.00
C GLU A 146 5.15 -13.40 20.94
N LEU A 147 5.36 -12.15 20.48
CA LEU A 147 5.15 -10.96 21.30
C LEU A 147 3.73 -10.88 21.89
N PRO A 148 3.55 -10.45 23.15
CA PRO A 148 2.22 -10.13 23.67
C PRO A 148 1.51 -9.11 22.78
N LEU A 149 0.19 -9.26 22.54
CA LEU A 149 -0.55 -8.40 21.60
C LEU A 149 -0.42 -6.91 21.92
N LYS A 150 -0.43 -6.54 23.20
CA LYS A 150 -0.22 -5.14 23.63
C LYS A 150 1.13 -4.59 23.13
N THR A 151 2.21 -5.35 23.33
CA THR A 151 3.55 -4.98 22.85
C THR A 151 3.62 -4.95 21.33
N LEU A 152 2.93 -5.86 20.65
CA LEU A 152 2.87 -5.87 19.20
C LEU A 152 2.13 -4.64 18.65
N PHE A 153 1.02 -4.23 19.28
CA PHE A 153 0.33 -2.99 18.93
C PHE A 153 1.21 -1.76 19.10
N GLU A 154 1.94 -1.68 20.21
CA GLU A 154 2.88 -0.58 20.48
C GLU A 154 4.00 -0.54 19.42
N ARG A 155 4.60 -1.70 19.07
CA ARG A 155 5.66 -1.78 18.04
C ARG A 155 5.17 -1.43 16.63
N CYS A 156 3.95 -1.84 16.30
CA CYS A 156 3.33 -1.51 15.02
C CYS A 156 2.82 -0.06 14.98
N GLU A 157 2.78 0.65 16.13
CA GLU A 157 2.22 2.00 16.29
C GLU A 157 0.80 2.13 15.75
N VAL A 158 -0.01 1.10 15.97
CA VAL A 158 -1.41 1.10 15.53
C VAL A 158 -2.28 1.93 16.48
N VAL A 159 -3.30 2.57 15.91
CA VAL A 159 -4.32 3.25 16.71
C VAL A 159 -5.26 2.20 17.32
N THR A 160 -5.44 2.26 18.64
CA THR A 160 -6.32 1.36 19.41
C THR A 160 -7.54 2.08 20.00
N ALA A 161 -7.80 3.32 19.56
CA ALA A 161 -8.98 4.08 19.95
C ALA A 161 -10.26 3.41 19.45
N ASP A 162 -11.36 3.60 20.16
CA ASP A 162 -12.67 3.07 19.75
C ASP A 162 -13.21 3.74 18.49
N GLN A 163 -12.88 5.01 18.25
CA GLN A 163 -13.32 5.75 17.06
C GLN A 163 -12.13 5.99 16.13
N ILE A 164 -12.36 5.82 14.84
CA ILE A 164 -11.40 6.10 13.78
C ILE A 164 -11.40 7.61 13.53
N ASP A 165 -10.23 8.23 13.65
CA ASP A 165 -10.04 9.65 13.36
C ASP A 165 -9.91 9.88 11.85
N ILE A 166 -11.04 10.23 11.22
CA ILE A 166 -11.13 10.49 9.78
C ILE A 166 -10.25 11.68 9.38
N SER A 167 -10.16 12.72 10.21
CA SER A 167 -9.34 13.90 9.92
C SER A 167 -7.86 13.55 9.86
N ARG A 168 -7.40 12.68 10.76
CA ARG A 168 -6.04 12.13 10.70
C ARG A 168 -5.78 11.36 9.40
N MET A 169 -6.70 10.51 8.96
CA MET A 169 -6.55 9.79 7.68
C MET A 169 -6.46 10.72 6.47
N VAL A 170 -7.21 11.83 6.48
CA VAL A 170 -7.12 12.88 5.46
C VAL A 170 -5.75 13.56 5.48
N ALA A 171 -5.27 13.96 6.66
CA ALA A 171 -3.95 14.56 6.81
C ALA A 171 -2.82 13.61 6.35
N GLU A 172 -2.91 12.32 6.68
CA GLU A 172 -1.94 11.31 6.23
C GLU A 172 -1.94 11.15 4.71
N LYS A 173 -3.11 11.11 4.05
CA LYS A 173 -3.18 11.06 2.59
C LYS A 173 -2.64 12.32 1.94
N GLN A 174 -2.91 13.50 2.50
CA GLN A 174 -2.35 14.76 2.03
C GLN A 174 -0.82 14.76 2.13
N ALA A 175 -0.26 14.27 3.23
CA ALA A 175 1.19 14.14 3.39
C ALA A 175 1.81 13.16 2.38
N ILE A 176 1.16 12.03 2.12
CA ILE A 176 1.57 11.06 1.09
C ILE A 176 1.57 11.71 -0.30
N ASN A 177 0.48 12.39 -0.65
CA ASN A 177 0.36 13.06 -1.95
C ASN A 177 1.40 14.19 -2.08
N ALA A 178 1.64 14.98 -1.02
CA ALA A 178 2.65 16.02 -1.01
C ALA A 178 4.06 15.44 -1.20
N PHE A 179 4.38 14.32 -0.55
CA PHE A 179 5.65 13.62 -0.75
C PHE A 179 5.85 13.21 -2.21
N ALA A 180 4.80 12.67 -2.86
CA ALA A 180 4.88 12.23 -4.25
C ALA A 180 5.13 13.37 -5.25
N GLN A 181 4.87 14.62 -4.86
CA GLN A 181 5.11 15.82 -5.68
C GLN A 181 6.46 16.48 -5.40
N LEU A 182 7.26 15.96 -4.46
CA LEU A 182 8.57 16.54 -4.17
C LEU A 182 9.52 16.37 -5.36
N PRO A 183 10.31 17.40 -5.70
CA PRO A 183 11.23 17.34 -6.82
C PRO A 183 12.34 16.31 -6.57
N VAL A 184 12.56 15.47 -7.57
CA VAL A 184 13.60 14.43 -7.56
C VAL A 184 14.83 14.94 -8.29
N ARG A 185 15.97 15.00 -7.61
CA ARG A 185 17.25 15.46 -8.14
C ARG A 185 17.92 14.39 -9.02
N THR A 186 17.95 13.15 -8.54
CA THR A 186 18.53 12.01 -9.25
C THR A 186 17.66 10.78 -9.07
N ALA A 187 17.54 9.95 -10.09
CA ALA A 187 16.87 8.65 -10.00
C ALA A 187 17.64 7.59 -10.81
N ALA A 188 17.69 6.37 -10.28
CA ALA A 188 18.20 5.20 -10.97
C ALA A 188 17.25 4.02 -10.72
N ASN A 189 16.90 3.32 -11.80
CA ASN A 189 16.10 2.10 -11.73
C ASN A 189 17.04 0.89 -11.76
N TYR A 190 16.74 -0.09 -10.94
CA TYR A 190 17.47 -1.35 -10.86
C TYR A 190 16.50 -2.53 -10.95
N GLN A 191 16.94 -3.65 -11.51
CA GLN A 191 16.16 -4.87 -11.60
C GLN A 191 17.00 -6.08 -11.18
N ALA A 192 16.43 -6.95 -10.35
CA ALA A 192 17.04 -8.24 -10.05
C ALA A 192 16.96 -9.19 -11.25
N GLU A 193 17.73 -10.28 -11.23
CA GLU A 193 17.52 -11.33 -12.21
C GLU A 193 16.12 -11.95 -12.04
N GLY A 194 15.42 -12.14 -13.16
CA GLY A 194 14.15 -12.86 -13.17
C GLY A 194 14.33 -14.34 -12.85
N SER A 195 13.22 -15.06 -12.72
CA SER A 195 13.25 -16.51 -12.56
C SER A 195 12.32 -17.17 -13.57
N SER A 196 12.51 -18.46 -13.81
CA SER A 196 11.53 -19.26 -14.55
C SER A 196 11.15 -20.50 -13.76
N ARG A 197 9.87 -20.86 -13.83
CA ARG A 197 9.35 -22.10 -13.26
C ARG A 197 8.51 -22.81 -14.30
N SER A 198 8.64 -24.12 -14.37
CA SER A 198 7.81 -24.95 -15.23
C SER A 198 6.70 -25.60 -14.43
N TYR A 199 5.47 -25.47 -14.90
CA TYR A 199 4.28 -26.07 -14.31
C TYR A 199 3.76 -27.18 -15.20
N VAL A 200 3.31 -28.30 -14.63
CA VAL A 200 2.68 -29.37 -15.39
C VAL A 200 1.17 -29.15 -15.40
N LEU A 201 0.60 -28.95 -16.59
CA LEU A 201 -0.84 -28.85 -16.81
C LEU A 201 -1.23 -29.85 -17.91
N ASN A 202 -2.07 -30.82 -17.56
CA ASN A 202 -2.52 -31.89 -18.47
C ASN A 202 -1.36 -32.66 -19.13
N GLY A 203 -0.30 -32.94 -18.36
CA GLY A 203 0.89 -33.65 -18.84
C GLY A 203 1.88 -32.79 -19.65
N ASN A 204 1.54 -31.54 -19.98
CA ASN A 204 2.44 -30.63 -20.67
C ASN A 204 3.18 -29.73 -19.68
N SER A 205 4.48 -29.51 -19.94
CA SER A 205 5.31 -28.57 -19.18
C SER A 205 5.15 -27.16 -19.75
N ILE A 206 4.63 -26.24 -18.94
CA ILE A 206 4.41 -24.83 -19.29
C ILE A 206 5.46 -24.00 -18.54
N PRO A 207 6.48 -23.45 -19.23
CA PRO A 207 7.42 -22.53 -18.62
C PRO A 207 6.76 -21.16 -18.39
N VAL A 208 6.78 -20.70 -17.16
CA VAL A 208 6.35 -19.34 -16.77
C VAL A 208 7.59 -18.57 -16.35
N ARG A 209 7.77 -17.39 -16.96
CA ARG A 209 8.83 -16.45 -16.61
C ARG A 209 8.28 -15.42 -15.64
N PHE A 210 9.07 -15.12 -14.62
CA PHE A 210 8.79 -14.09 -13.64
C PHE A 210 9.87 -13.02 -13.77
N ASP A 211 9.44 -11.79 -13.99
CA ASP A 211 10.35 -10.66 -13.99
C ASP A 211 10.99 -10.50 -12.61
N GLY A 212 12.24 -10.05 -12.60
CA GLY A 212 12.92 -9.75 -11.35
C GLY A 212 12.32 -8.51 -10.68
N GLU A 213 12.40 -8.49 -9.36
CA GLU A 213 12.00 -7.33 -8.54
C GLU A 213 12.69 -6.05 -9.03
N GLN A 214 11.91 -4.97 -9.14
CA GLN A 214 12.40 -3.67 -9.56
C GLN A 214 12.53 -2.73 -8.36
N LEU A 215 13.61 -1.95 -8.35
CA LEU A 215 13.90 -0.93 -7.36
C LEU A 215 14.11 0.42 -8.05
N LYS A 216 13.63 1.49 -7.44
CA LYS A 216 14.00 2.87 -7.80
C LYS A 216 14.73 3.50 -6.62
N LEU A 217 15.99 3.88 -6.83
CA LEU A 217 16.77 4.68 -5.90
C LEU A 217 16.70 6.13 -6.36
N PHE A 218 16.32 7.05 -5.49
CA PHE A 218 16.23 8.46 -5.85
C PHE A 218 16.64 9.38 -4.71
N GLN A 219 17.06 10.59 -5.05
CA GLN A 219 17.44 11.63 -4.10
C GLN A 219 16.54 12.85 -4.29
N LEU A 220 16.02 13.41 -3.20
CA LEU A 220 15.29 14.68 -3.21
C LEU A 220 16.27 15.87 -3.26
N GLU A 221 15.77 17.07 -3.54
CA GLU A 221 16.61 18.29 -3.56
C GLU A 221 17.27 18.61 -2.21
N ASP A 222 16.66 18.18 -1.09
CA ASP A 222 17.21 18.34 0.25
C ASP A 222 18.35 17.34 0.58
N GLY A 223 18.70 16.46 -0.36
CA GLY A 223 19.78 15.49 -0.23
C GLY A 223 19.37 14.15 0.39
N ARG A 224 18.13 13.99 0.87
CA ARG A 224 17.65 12.70 1.38
C ARG A 224 17.50 11.67 0.25
N THR A 225 17.98 10.47 0.50
CA THR A 225 17.94 9.35 -0.44
C THR A 225 16.83 8.37 -0.05
N PHE A 226 16.09 7.88 -1.03
CA PHE A 226 14.98 6.95 -0.86
C PHE A 226 15.13 5.74 -1.76
N LEU A 227 14.71 4.59 -1.24
CA LEU A 227 14.54 3.35 -1.98
C LEU A 227 13.06 3.06 -2.14
N LEU A 228 12.66 2.71 -3.36
CA LEU A 228 11.31 2.31 -3.69
C LEU A 228 11.35 0.89 -4.26
N VAL A 229 10.69 -0.07 -3.60
CA VAL A 229 10.50 -1.42 -4.13
C VAL A 229 9.20 -1.42 -4.93
N VAL A 230 9.28 -1.66 -6.24
CA VAL A 230 8.11 -1.69 -7.12
C VAL A 230 7.56 -3.11 -7.13
N THR A 231 6.35 -3.28 -6.62
CA THR A 231 5.65 -4.57 -6.63
C THR A 231 5.04 -4.85 -8.01
N ILE A 232 4.53 -6.07 -8.20
CA ILE A 232 3.90 -6.51 -9.44
C ILE A 232 2.64 -5.68 -9.78
N ASP A 233 1.91 -5.22 -8.76
CA ASP A 233 0.72 -4.37 -8.95
C ASP A 233 1.08 -2.87 -9.08
N GLY A 234 2.37 -2.54 -9.19
CA GLY A 234 2.87 -1.17 -9.30
C GLY A 234 2.82 -0.37 -8.00
N SER A 235 2.35 -0.98 -6.90
CA SER A 235 2.37 -0.34 -5.59
C SER A 235 3.81 -0.20 -5.10
N ALA A 236 4.09 0.91 -4.43
CA ALA A 236 5.40 1.13 -3.88
C ALA A 236 5.36 2.22 -2.80
N GLU A 237 6.00 1.96 -1.66
CA GLU A 237 6.16 2.94 -0.58
C GLU A 237 7.64 3.32 -0.43
N PRO A 238 8.01 4.59 -0.64
CA PRO A 238 9.38 5.06 -0.48
C PRO A 238 9.91 4.83 0.94
N ARG A 239 11.13 4.30 1.05
CA ARG A 239 11.86 4.10 2.30
C ARG A 239 13.09 4.99 2.33
N GLU A 240 13.18 5.89 3.29
CA GLU A 240 14.37 6.73 3.46
C GLU A 240 15.59 5.85 3.80
N LEU A 241 16.71 6.12 3.15
CA LEU A 241 17.99 5.46 3.39
C LEU A 241 18.92 6.38 4.19
N MET A 242 19.71 5.78 5.08
CA MET A 242 20.84 6.44 5.73
C MET A 242 22.13 5.81 5.24
N GLU A 243 23.09 6.65 4.85
CA GLU A 243 24.43 6.22 4.49
C GLU A 243 25.30 6.10 5.76
N THR A 244 25.98 4.96 5.92
CA THR A 244 26.95 4.72 6.99
C THR A 244 28.34 5.23 6.61
N PRO A 245 29.26 5.49 7.56
CA PRO A 245 30.60 5.97 7.25
C PRO A 245 31.43 5.07 6.31
N ASP A 246 31.09 3.79 6.22
CA ASP A 246 31.74 2.82 5.33
C ASP A 246 30.99 2.61 4.00
N GLY A 247 30.07 3.52 3.65
CA GLY A 247 29.38 3.57 2.35
C GLY A 247 28.28 2.53 2.18
N ARG A 248 27.69 2.02 3.28
CA ARG A 248 26.48 1.18 3.22
C ARG A 248 25.24 2.07 3.29
N PHE A 249 24.15 1.62 2.69
CA PHE A 249 22.83 2.23 2.87
C PHE A 249 21.94 1.31 3.69
N VAL A 250 21.40 1.83 4.80
CA VAL A 250 20.41 1.13 5.64
C VAL A 250 19.07 1.85 5.56
N ILE A 251 17.96 1.12 5.69
CA ILE A 251 16.64 1.75 5.77
C ILE A 251 16.53 2.47 7.13
N LYS A 252 16.23 3.77 7.08
CA LYS A 252 16.08 4.60 8.27
C LYS A 252 15.00 4.03 9.20
N ASN A 253 15.32 3.99 10.50
CA ASN A 253 14.44 3.48 11.56
C ASN A 253 14.03 1.99 11.44
N ARG A 254 14.67 1.21 10.57
CA ARG A 254 14.46 -0.24 10.49
C ARG A 254 15.52 -0.99 11.28
N GLN A 255 15.09 -1.86 12.18
CA GLN A 255 15.92 -2.85 12.86
C GLN A 255 16.12 -4.05 11.95
N SER A 256 17.25 -4.08 11.26
CA SER A 256 17.65 -5.15 10.34
C SER A 256 19.16 -5.21 10.26
N ASN A 257 19.69 -6.40 9.99
CA ASN A 257 21.07 -6.64 9.59
C ASN A 257 21.29 -6.46 8.08
N LYS A 258 20.24 -6.10 7.33
CA LYS A 258 20.31 -5.88 5.89
C LYS A 258 20.79 -4.49 5.56
N TYR A 259 21.57 -4.39 4.51
CA TYR A 259 22.04 -3.12 3.96
C TYR A 259 22.28 -3.24 2.45
N TYR A 260 22.30 -2.09 1.79
CA TYR A 260 22.61 -1.97 0.38
C TYR A 260 24.01 -1.39 0.16
N ARG A 261 24.68 -1.77 -0.92
CA ARG A 261 25.89 -1.12 -1.42
C ARG A 261 25.78 -0.92 -2.93
N ILE A 262 26.27 0.22 -3.41
CA ILE A 262 26.38 0.50 -4.85
C ILE A 262 27.79 0.09 -5.30
N GLN A 263 27.89 -0.74 -6.33
CA GLN A 263 29.16 -1.18 -6.91
C GLN A 263 29.09 -1.11 -8.44
N GLY A 264 29.65 -0.04 -9.02
CA GLY A 264 29.49 0.26 -10.44
C GLY A 264 28.01 0.48 -10.78
N GLU A 265 27.50 -0.23 -11.78
CA GLU A 265 26.09 -0.19 -12.21
C GLU A 265 25.19 -1.18 -11.44
N ALA A 266 25.67 -1.78 -10.35
CA ALA A 266 24.90 -2.72 -9.54
C ALA A 266 24.53 -2.12 -8.17
N LEU A 267 23.31 -2.43 -7.72
CA LEU A 267 22.89 -2.29 -6.33
C LEU A 267 22.89 -3.68 -5.70
N LEU A 268 23.59 -3.85 -4.58
CA LEU A 268 23.77 -5.12 -3.91
C LEU A 268 23.09 -5.09 -2.55
N LEU A 269 22.23 -6.06 -2.24
CA LEU A 269 21.61 -6.25 -0.94
C LEU A 269 22.34 -7.35 -0.17
N PHE A 270 22.79 -7.03 1.03
CA PHE A 270 23.47 -7.94 1.95
C PHE A 270 22.64 -8.18 3.21
N ALA A 271 22.90 -9.30 3.90
CA ALA A 271 22.51 -9.57 5.28
C ALA A 271 23.67 -10.28 5.97
N ASP A 272 24.10 -9.80 7.14
CA ASP A 272 25.27 -10.35 7.86
C ASP A 272 26.52 -10.54 6.96
N GLU A 273 26.80 -9.54 6.11
CA GLU A 273 27.88 -9.56 5.10
C GLU A 273 27.70 -10.57 3.96
N ALA A 274 26.69 -11.43 3.98
CA ALA A 274 26.37 -12.33 2.87
C ALA A 274 25.57 -11.58 1.80
N LEU A 275 25.99 -11.70 0.55
CA LEU A 275 25.23 -11.17 -0.59
C LEU A 275 23.92 -11.96 -0.73
N ILE A 276 22.79 -11.28 -0.58
CA ILE A 276 21.45 -11.87 -0.70
C ILE A 276 20.89 -11.68 -2.10
N LYS A 277 21.06 -10.47 -2.65
CA LYS A 277 20.47 -10.11 -3.95
C LYS A 277 21.32 -9.09 -4.68
N ARG A 278 21.36 -9.22 -6.00
CA ARG A 278 22.03 -8.29 -6.92
C ARG A 278 21.02 -7.72 -7.88
N TYR A 279 21.01 -6.40 -8.02
CA TYR A 279 20.18 -5.68 -8.95
C TYR A 279 21.06 -4.96 -9.97
N GLN A 280 20.75 -5.07 -11.25
CA GLN A 280 21.43 -4.34 -12.31
C GLN A 280 20.66 -3.08 -12.65
N LYS A 281 21.37 -1.96 -12.82
CA LYS A 281 20.75 -0.73 -13.27
C LYS A 281 20.18 -0.93 -14.68
N ILE A 282 18.97 -0.44 -14.89
CA ILE A 282 18.27 -0.50 -16.17
C ILE A 282 18.07 0.91 -16.71
N SER A 283 18.22 1.08 -18.02
CA SER A 283 17.89 2.33 -18.69
C SER A 283 16.38 2.49 -18.70
N ILE A 284 15.90 3.63 -18.22
CA ILE A 284 14.50 4.01 -18.39
C ILE A 284 14.33 4.38 -19.86
N ALA A 285 13.35 3.80 -20.55
CA ALA A 285 12.92 4.39 -21.82
C ALA A 285 12.45 5.83 -21.53
N PRO A 286 12.82 6.83 -22.35
CA PRO A 286 12.29 8.17 -22.16
C PRO A 286 10.76 8.10 -22.22
N GLU A 287 10.12 8.56 -21.14
CA GLU A 287 8.66 8.73 -21.03
C GLU A 287 8.15 9.77 -22.02
#